data_AF-A0A196SJI3-F1
#
_entry.id   AF-A0A196SJI3-F1
#
_cell.length_a   1.000
_cell.length_b   1.000
_cell.length_c   1.000
_cell.angle_alpha   90.00
_cell.angle_beta   90.00
_cell.angle_gamma   90.00
#
_symmetry.space_group_name_H-M   'P 1'
#
loop_
_entity.id
_entity.type
_entity.pdbx_description
1 polymer ?
#
loop_
_entity_poly.entity_id
_entity_poly.type
_entity_poly.pdbx_seq_one_letter_code
_entity_poly.pdbx_strand_id
1 'polypeptide(L)'
;MGRVIRGQRKGAKGAVFQAHTHLRKGVPQFRALDYSEREGYIKGVVREIVHDSGRGAPLARVSFRNPYHYQVDKELFLAAEGMYTGQSVYCGKKAEISVGNVIPLREMPEGTVICNVEQKVGDRGSLARCSGDYATVIGHSDDHSMTFIRLPSGIKKTVQSSCRAMVGIIAGGG
;
A
#
# COMPACT_ATOMS: atom_id res chain seq x y z
N MET A 1 -45.82 13.26 -10.24
CA MET A 1 -44.77 13.80 -9.36
C MET A 1 -43.82 12.65 -9.00
N GLY A 2 -42.55 12.70 -9.43
CA GLY A 2 -41.61 11.56 -9.28
C GLY A 2 -40.93 11.52 -7.90
N ARG A 3 -40.69 10.33 -7.35
CA ARG A 3 -39.97 10.12 -6.08
C ARG A 3 -38.49 9.85 -6.33
N VAL A 4 -37.61 10.37 -5.48
CA VAL A 4 -36.14 10.19 -5.58
C VAL A 4 -35.77 8.71 -5.48
N ILE A 5 -35.02 8.20 -6.45
CA ILE A 5 -34.60 6.79 -6.50
C ILE A 5 -33.50 6.49 -5.48
N ARG A 6 -33.37 5.22 -5.07
CA ARG A 6 -32.39 4.78 -4.07
C ARG A 6 -30.95 5.18 -4.42
N GLY A 7 -30.56 5.13 -5.68
CA GLY A 7 -29.22 5.52 -6.13
C GLY A 7 -28.89 6.99 -5.81
N GLN A 8 -29.82 7.90 -6.11
CA GLN A 8 -29.69 9.32 -5.79
C GLN A 8 -29.61 9.57 -4.28
N ARG A 9 -30.35 8.77 -3.48
CA ARG A 9 -30.32 8.87 -2.01
C ARG A 9 -28.98 8.45 -1.38
N LYS A 10 -28.14 7.68 -2.08
CA LYS A 10 -26.83 7.25 -1.53
C LYS A 10 -25.82 8.39 -1.39
N GLY A 11 -25.90 9.42 -2.25
CA GLY A 11 -24.96 10.55 -2.24
C GLY A 11 -25.36 11.72 -1.33
N ALA A 12 -26.56 11.69 -0.74
CA ALA A 12 -27.05 12.77 0.10
C ALA A 12 -26.32 12.80 1.47
N LYS A 13 -25.86 13.98 1.89
CA LYS A 13 -25.28 14.18 3.23
C LYS A 13 -26.34 13.89 4.31
N GLY A 14 -25.97 13.15 5.36
CA GLY A 14 -26.90 12.70 6.41
C GLY A 14 -27.82 11.54 6.02
N ALA A 15 -27.57 10.89 4.87
CA ALA A 15 -28.36 9.74 4.44
C ALA A 15 -28.06 8.47 5.26
N VAL A 16 -29.02 7.54 5.24
CA VAL A 16 -28.91 6.19 5.81
C VAL A 16 -27.67 5.42 5.31
N PHE A 17 -27.15 5.76 4.12
CA PHE A 17 -26.06 5.03 3.46
C PHE A 17 -24.66 5.54 3.81
N GLN A 18 -24.41 5.89 5.07
CA GLN A 18 -23.07 6.24 5.55
C GLN A 18 -22.24 4.99 5.85
N ALA A 19 -20.93 5.07 5.63
CA ALA A 19 -20.03 3.99 6.01
C ALA A 19 -19.95 3.87 7.53
N HIS A 20 -20.19 2.68 8.08
CA HIS A 20 -19.99 2.39 9.49
C HIS A 20 -18.49 2.27 9.78
N THR A 21 -17.89 3.32 10.36
CA THR A 21 -16.43 3.42 10.57
C THR A 21 -15.99 3.26 12.03
N HIS A 22 -16.91 3.15 12.99
CA HIS A 22 -16.61 3.15 14.42
C HIS A 22 -15.55 2.11 14.84
N LEU A 23 -15.62 0.90 14.30
CA LEU A 23 -14.69 -0.19 14.65
C LEU A 23 -13.41 -0.22 13.81
N ARG A 24 -13.24 0.70 12.84
CA ARG A 24 -12.07 0.73 11.98
C ARG A 24 -10.84 1.14 12.78
N LYS A 25 -9.74 0.40 12.61
CA LYS A 25 -8.46 0.59 13.32
C LYS A 25 -7.66 1.77 12.79
N GLY A 26 -7.92 2.20 11.56
CA GLY A 26 -7.28 3.34 10.93
C GLY A 26 -7.27 3.24 9.41
N VAL A 27 -6.54 4.17 8.79
CA VAL A 27 -6.28 4.16 7.35
C VAL A 27 -4.92 3.50 7.13
N PRO A 28 -4.85 2.33 6.48
CA PRO A 28 -3.59 1.73 6.16
C PRO A 28 -2.95 2.51 5.01
N GLN A 29 -1.70 2.93 5.18
CA GLN A 29 -0.95 3.74 4.23
C GLN A 29 0.53 3.47 4.42
N PHE A 30 1.34 3.66 3.38
CA PHE A 30 2.79 3.71 3.56
C PHE A 30 3.17 4.87 4.48
N ARG A 31 4.40 4.86 4.98
CA ARG A 31 4.95 6.02 5.70
C ARG A 31 5.01 7.25 4.78
N ALA A 32 5.07 8.43 5.39
CA ALA A 32 5.39 9.66 4.67
C ALA A 32 6.71 9.49 3.89
N LEU A 33 6.73 9.96 2.64
CA LEU A 33 7.92 9.91 1.80
C LEU A 33 8.92 10.97 2.24
N ASP A 34 9.92 10.56 3.01
CA ASP A 34 10.96 11.43 3.55
C ASP A 34 12.33 11.22 2.86
N TYR A 35 13.34 11.92 3.34
CA TYR A 35 14.70 11.82 2.80
C TYR A 35 15.31 10.42 2.98
N SER A 36 15.04 9.77 4.11
CA SER A 36 15.53 8.42 4.41
C SER A 36 15.05 7.39 3.39
N GLU A 37 13.80 7.47 2.94
CA GLU A 37 13.27 6.57 1.91
C GLU A 37 13.72 6.92 0.48
N ARG A 38 13.93 8.21 0.19
CA ARG A 38 14.37 8.66 -1.15
C ARG A 38 15.81 8.26 -1.46
N GLU A 39 16.72 8.44 -0.52
CA GLU A 39 18.17 8.22 -0.74
C GLU A 39 18.71 6.94 -0.11
N GLY A 40 17.99 6.37 0.86
CA GLY A 40 18.44 5.22 1.64
C GLY A 40 17.33 4.20 1.87
N TYR A 41 17.30 3.68 3.09
CA TYR A 41 16.20 2.87 3.59
C TYR A 41 15.98 3.18 5.07
N ILE A 42 14.77 2.91 5.55
CA ILE A 42 14.45 2.88 6.97
C ILE A 42 14.00 1.47 7.36
N LYS A 43 14.44 1.02 8.53
CA LYS A 43 14.01 -0.25 9.11
C LYS A 43 12.81 -0.03 10.02
N GLY A 44 11.75 -0.78 9.77
CA GLY A 44 10.60 -0.94 10.64
C GLY A 44 10.51 -2.37 11.18
N VAL A 45 9.77 -2.56 12.27
CA VAL A 45 9.46 -3.87 12.83
C VAL A 45 7.95 -4.06 12.90
N VAL A 46 7.46 -5.17 12.35
CA VAL A 46 6.06 -5.57 12.48
C VAL A 46 5.81 -5.95 13.93
N ARG A 47 5.00 -5.17 14.63
CA ARG A 47 4.63 -5.46 16.03
C ARG A 47 3.50 -6.46 16.12
N GLU A 48 2.52 -6.32 15.25
CA GLU A 48 1.26 -7.04 15.33
C GLU A 48 0.60 -7.08 13.94
N ILE A 49 -0.08 -8.18 13.64
CA ILE A 49 -0.95 -8.30 12.47
C ILE A 49 -2.37 -8.39 12.99
N VAL A 50 -3.23 -7.46 12.59
CA VAL A 50 -4.57 -7.25 13.15
C VAL A 50 -5.65 -7.26 12.08
N HIS A 51 -6.83 -7.75 12.44
CA HIS A 51 -8.01 -7.67 11.59
C HIS A 51 -8.72 -6.31 11.76
N ASP A 52 -9.24 -5.76 10.66
CA ASP A 52 -10.04 -4.54 10.62
C ASP A 52 -11.43 -4.87 10.07
N SER A 53 -12.48 -4.53 10.82
CA SER A 53 -13.86 -5.00 10.57
C SER A 53 -14.47 -4.58 9.22
N GLY A 54 -13.81 -3.71 8.47
CA GLY A 54 -14.24 -3.25 7.14
C GLY A 54 -13.36 -3.78 5.99
N ARG A 55 -12.45 -4.71 6.25
CA ARG A 55 -11.45 -5.19 5.28
C ARG A 55 -11.30 -6.71 5.34
N GLY A 56 -11.18 -7.33 4.16
CA GLY A 56 -10.73 -8.73 4.06
C GLY A 56 -9.23 -8.87 4.31
N ALA A 57 -8.45 -7.90 3.83
CA ALA A 57 -7.00 -7.89 4.00
C ALA A 57 -6.61 -7.55 5.46
N PRO A 58 -5.70 -8.32 6.09
CA PRO A 58 -5.19 -7.98 7.41
C PRO A 58 -4.27 -6.76 7.37
N LEU A 59 -4.16 -6.07 8.50
CA LEU A 59 -3.31 -4.89 8.67
C LEU A 59 -2.07 -5.25 9.47
N ALA A 60 -0.92 -4.67 9.11
CA ALA A 60 0.32 -4.79 9.86
C ALA A 60 0.62 -3.48 10.61
N ARG A 61 0.80 -3.56 11.94
CA ARG A 61 1.27 -2.42 12.75
C ARG A 61 2.79 -2.42 12.73
N VAL A 62 3.39 -1.46 12.03
CA VAL A 62 4.84 -1.35 11.87
C VAL A 62 5.35 -0.20 12.73
N SER A 63 6.37 -0.47 13.54
CA SER A 63 7.07 0.56 14.31
C SER A 63 8.35 0.97 13.62
N PHE A 64 8.48 2.26 13.33
CA PHE A 64 9.69 2.86 12.78
C PHE A 64 10.35 3.76 13.82
N ARG A 65 11.67 3.87 13.76
CA ARG A 65 12.39 4.88 14.54
C ARG A 65 12.32 6.21 13.81
N ASN A 66 11.84 7.27 14.45
CA ASN A 66 11.77 8.56 13.78
C ASN A 66 13.20 9.07 13.47
N PRO A 67 13.48 9.53 12.24
CA PRO A 67 14.83 9.97 11.86
C PRO A 67 15.23 11.32 12.45
N TYR A 68 14.27 12.16 12.86
CA TYR A 68 14.52 13.53 13.34
C TYR A 68 14.36 13.69 14.86
N HIS A 69 13.54 12.85 15.49
CA HIS A 69 13.19 12.97 16.91
C HIS A 69 13.40 11.65 17.65
N TYR A 70 13.62 11.71 18.97
CA TYR A 70 13.72 10.52 19.84
C TYR A 70 12.33 9.90 20.11
N GLN A 71 11.59 9.53 19.07
CA GLN A 71 10.27 8.91 19.16
C GLN A 71 10.15 7.67 18.26
N VAL A 72 9.06 6.92 18.42
CA VAL A 72 8.76 5.74 17.61
C VAL A 72 7.46 6.00 16.87
N ASP A 73 7.54 6.04 15.55
CA ASP A 73 6.38 6.27 14.69
C ASP A 73 5.67 4.93 14.47
N LYS A 74 4.37 4.89 14.77
CA LYS A 74 3.53 3.72 14.59
C LYS A 74 2.73 3.90 13.31
N GLU A 75 3.04 3.10 12.31
CA GLU A 75 2.37 3.11 11.02
C GLU A 75 1.49 1.87 10.85
N LEU A 76 0.41 2.02 10.10
CA LEU A 76 -0.53 0.96 9.76
C LEU A 76 -0.36 0.63 8.28
N PHE A 77 0.20 -0.53 7.97
CA PHE A 77 0.39 -1.00 6.60
C PHE A 77 -0.67 -2.05 6.26
N LEU A 78 -0.88 -2.28 4.97
CA LEU A 78 -1.50 -3.53 4.51
C LEU A 78 -0.48 -4.66 4.71
N ALA A 79 -0.93 -5.83 5.16
CA ALA A 79 -0.07 -6.98 5.27
C ALA A 79 0.08 -7.67 3.91
N ALA A 80 1.32 -7.94 3.52
CA ALA A 80 1.62 -8.87 2.45
C ALA A 80 1.54 -10.32 2.95
N GLU A 81 1.20 -11.24 2.05
CA GLU A 81 1.20 -12.66 2.35
C GLU A 81 2.60 -13.12 2.79
N GLY A 82 2.67 -13.93 3.85
CA GLY A 82 3.94 -14.36 4.45
C GLY A 82 4.55 -13.36 5.43
N MET A 83 3.96 -12.18 5.65
CA MET A 83 4.40 -11.30 6.72
C MET A 83 4.12 -11.90 8.10
N TYR A 84 5.04 -11.72 9.05
CA TYR A 84 4.93 -12.25 10.41
C TYR A 84 5.30 -11.21 11.48
N THR A 85 4.85 -11.44 12.72
CA THR A 85 5.17 -10.57 13.86
C THR A 85 6.65 -10.66 14.23
N GLY A 86 7.30 -9.52 14.44
CA GLY A 86 8.74 -9.43 14.64
C GLY A 86 9.56 -9.29 13.36
N GLN A 87 8.95 -9.46 12.18
CA GLN A 87 9.62 -9.27 10.90
C GLN A 87 10.16 -7.84 10.77
N SER A 88 11.37 -7.71 10.23
CA SER A 88 11.93 -6.42 9.82
C SER A 88 11.43 -6.06 8.42
N VAL A 89 10.82 -4.89 8.29
CA VAL A 89 10.37 -4.32 7.02
C VAL A 89 11.29 -3.18 6.65
N TYR A 90 11.82 -3.20 5.44
CA TYR A 90 12.69 -2.14 4.93
C TYR A 90 11.94 -1.31 3.89
N CYS A 91 11.91 -0.01 4.10
CA CYS A 91 11.28 0.95 3.20
C CYS A 91 12.33 1.88 2.62
N GLY A 92 12.44 1.99 1.30
CA GLY A 92 13.26 2.99 0.63
C GLY A 92 13.97 2.48 -0.62
N LYS A 93 14.70 3.37 -1.28
CA LYS A 93 15.42 3.09 -2.53
C LYS A 93 16.49 2.01 -2.40
N LYS A 94 17.21 1.96 -1.28
CA LYS A 94 18.29 0.98 -1.04
C LYS A 94 17.82 -0.27 -0.31
N ALA A 95 16.51 -0.46 -0.15
CA ALA A 95 15.97 -1.66 0.49
C ALA A 95 16.06 -2.86 -0.47
N GLU A 96 16.37 -4.04 0.08
CA GLU A 96 16.42 -5.28 -0.69
C GLU A 96 15.02 -5.75 -1.10
N ILE A 97 14.92 -6.41 -2.26
CA ILE A 97 13.67 -6.96 -2.77
C ILE A 97 13.31 -8.21 -1.96
N SER A 98 12.46 -8.02 -0.96
CA SER A 98 11.96 -9.08 -0.10
C SER A 98 10.49 -8.82 0.25
N VAL A 99 9.74 -9.88 0.53
CA VAL A 99 8.29 -9.80 0.77
C VAL A 99 7.98 -8.88 1.95
N GLY A 100 7.09 -7.92 1.74
CA GLY A 100 6.71 -6.90 2.72
C GLY A 100 7.57 -5.63 2.70
N ASN A 101 8.73 -5.63 2.02
CA ASN A 101 9.53 -4.41 1.85
C ASN A 101 8.87 -3.45 0.87
N VAL A 102 9.11 -2.15 1.06
CA VAL A 102 8.54 -1.07 0.25
C VAL A 102 9.64 -0.37 -0.53
N ILE A 103 9.60 -0.47 -1.85
CA ILE A 103 10.69 -0.04 -2.74
C ILE A 103 10.08 0.80 -3.88
N PRO A 104 10.82 1.78 -4.43
CA PRO A 104 10.45 2.42 -5.68
C PRO A 104 10.37 1.42 -6.84
N LEU A 105 9.39 1.58 -7.73
CA LEU A 105 9.18 0.69 -8.87
C LEU A 105 10.41 0.57 -9.77
N ARG A 106 11.19 1.64 -9.94
CA ARG A 106 12.42 1.65 -10.75
C ARG A 106 13.48 0.63 -10.34
N GLU A 107 13.49 0.21 -9.07
CA GLU A 107 14.49 -0.72 -8.54
C GLU A 107 13.97 -2.18 -8.56
N MET A 108 12.69 -2.37 -8.90
CA MET A 108 12.08 -3.69 -8.95
C MET A 108 12.27 -4.32 -10.33
N PRO A 109 12.75 -5.57 -10.44
CA PRO A 109 12.88 -6.23 -11.72
C PRO A 109 11.52 -6.49 -12.38
N GLU A 110 11.55 -6.66 -13.69
CA GLU A 110 10.37 -7.03 -14.47
C GLU A 110 9.83 -8.39 -14.04
N GLY A 111 8.52 -8.56 -14.06
CA GLY A 111 7.84 -9.76 -13.57
C GLY A 111 7.65 -9.80 -12.05
N THR A 112 8.17 -8.84 -11.29
CA THR A 112 7.93 -8.78 -9.84
C THR A 112 6.45 -8.62 -9.51
N VAL A 113 6.03 -9.38 -8.51
CA VAL A 113 4.69 -9.30 -7.93
C VAL A 113 4.72 -8.27 -6.82
N ILE A 114 3.82 -7.29 -6.93
CA ILE A 114 3.78 -6.12 -6.07
C ILE A 114 2.36 -5.83 -5.61
N CYS A 115 2.22 -5.16 -4.47
CA CYS A 115 0.95 -4.74 -3.91
C CYS A 115 1.02 -3.33 -3.31
N ASN A 116 -0.15 -2.76 -3.01
CA ASN A 116 -0.31 -1.42 -2.45
C ASN A 116 0.45 -0.33 -3.22
N VAL A 117 0.39 -0.35 -4.55
CA VAL A 117 1.18 0.52 -5.43
C VAL A 117 0.69 1.97 -5.36
N GLU A 118 1.61 2.92 -5.35
CA GLU A 118 1.30 4.34 -5.46
C GLU A 118 0.83 4.72 -6.88
N GLN A 119 -0.27 5.47 -7.00
CA GLN A 119 -0.71 6.02 -8.28
C GLN A 119 0.07 7.29 -8.64
N LYS A 120 0.39 8.09 -7.62
CA LYS A 120 1.29 9.24 -7.71
C LYS A 120 2.31 9.14 -6.59
N VAL A 121 3.52 9.62 -6.85
CA VAL A 121 4.63 9.57 -5.89
C VAL A 121 4.21 10.20 -4.56
N GLY A 122 4.30 9.41 -3.48
CA GLY A 122 3.97 9.88 -2.13
C GLY A 122 2.48 9.88 -1.79
N ASP A 123 1.59 9.32 -2.63
CA ASP A 123 0.17 9.14 -2.29
C ASP A 123 -0.09 8.06 -1.22
N ARG A 124 0.98 7.39 -0.77
CA ARG A 124 1.00 6.40 0.32
C ARG A 124 0.21 5.11 0.03
N GLY A 125 0.03 4.79 -1.25
CA GLY A 125 -0.51 3.51 -1.73
C GLY A 125 -2.00 3.59 -2.08
N SER A 126 -2.31 3.37 -3.35
CA SER A 126 -3.66 3.57 -3.91
C SER A 126 -4.19 2.36 -4.69
N LEU A 127 -3.31 1.54 -5.28
CA LEU A 127 -3.66 0.48 -6.23
C LEU A 127 -3.31 -0.92 -5.67
N ALA A 128 -4.02 -1.96 -6.11
CA ALA A 128 -3.83 -3.36 -5.69
C ALA A 128 -3.83 -3.53 -4.15
N ARG A 129 -4.98 -3.24 -3.54
CA ARG A 129 -5.15 -3.15 -2.08
C ARG A 129 -6.16 -4.13 -1.50
N CYS A 130 -6.93 -4.83 -2.34
CA CYS A 130 -7.91 -5.80 -1.86
C CYS A 130 -7.20 -7.08 -1.38
N SER A 131 -7.88 -7.89 -0.57
CA SER A 131 -7.38 -9.20 -0.15
C SER A 131 -7.08 -10.08 -1.36
N GLY A 132 -5.86 -10.61 -1.45
CA GLY A 132 -5.41 -11.43 -2.59
C GLY A 132 -5.04 -10.65 -3.86
N ASP A 133 -5.24 -9.33 -3.88
CA ASP A 133 -4.83 -8.54 -5.04
C ASP A 133 -3.31 -8.46 -5.15
N TYR A 134 -2.85 -8.45 -6.40
CA TYR A 134 -1.49 -8.08 -6.75
C TYR A 134 -1.48 -7.35 -8.09
N ALA A 135 -0.42 -6.59 -8.30
CA ALA A 135 -0.03 -6.06 -9.58
C ALA A 135 1.31 -6.69 -9.98
N THR A 136 1.62 -6.63 -11.28
CA THR A 136 2.88 -7.16 -11.81
C THR A 136 3.62 -6.05 -12.55
N VAL A 137 4.91 -5.90 -12.29
CA VAL A 137 5.76 -5.02 -13.09
C VAL A 137 5.95 -5.67 -14.46
N ILE A 138 5.50 -4.99 -15.52
CA ILE A 138 5.64 -5.49 -16.89
C ILE A 138 7.01 -5.11 -17.44
N GLY A 139 7.41 -3.86 -17.20
CA GLY A 139 8.68 -3.33 -17.66
C GLY A 139 8.83 -1.85 -17.37
N HIS A 140 10.01 -1.33 -17.65
CA HIS A 140 10.35 0.08 -17.47
C HIS A 140 10.55 0.76 -18.83
N SER A 141 10.32 2.08 -18.89
CA SER A 141 10.75 2.88 -20.04
C SER A 141 12.27 2.92 -20.13
N ASP A 142 12.82 3.10 -21.33
CA ASP A 142 14.27 3.25 -21.55
C ASP A 142 14.90 4.36 -20.69
N ASP A 143 14.19 5.47 -20.51
CA ASP A 143 14.63 6.59 -19.66
C ASP A 143 14.43 6.35 -18.15
N HIS A 144 13.92 5.18 -17.75
CA HIS A 144 13.51 4.80 -16.38
C HIS A 144 12.57 5.80 -15.68
N SER A 145 11.94 6.73 -16.39
CA SER A 145 11.02 7.72 -15.83
C SER A 145 9.64 7.13 -15.55
N MET A 146 9.21 6.16 -16.35
CA MET A 146 7.91 5.51 -16.26
C MET A 146 8.04 3.99 -16.14
N THR A 147 7.10 3.39 -15.41
CA THR A 147 6.99 1.94 -15.23
C THR A 147 5.60 1.49 -15.66
N PHE A 148 5.55 0.39 -16.40
CA PHE A 148 4.32 -0.25 -16.83
C PHE A 148 3.95 -1.34 -15.82
N ILE A 149 2.78 -1.23 -15.23
CA ILE A 149 2.25 -2.22 -14.29
C ILE A 149 0.97 -2.85 -14.86
N ARG A 150 0.79 -4.14 -14.59
CA ARG A 150 -0.48 -4.84 -14.82
C ARG A 150 -1.29 -4.78 -13.53
N LEU A 151 -2.47 -4.17 -13.59
CA LEU A 151 -3.38 -4.11 -12.44
C LEU A 151 -4.12 -5.45 -12.24
N PRO A 152 -4.73 -5.68 -11.05
CA PRO A 152 -5.57 -6.85 -10.80
C PRO A 152 -6.71 -7.02 -11.82
N SER A 153 -7.23 -5.91 -12.37
CA SER A 153 -8.24 -5.92 -13.43
C SER A 153 -7.74 -6.43 -14.79
N GLY A 154 -6.43 -6.67 -14.93
CA GLY A 154 -5.78 -7.02 -16.19
C GLY A 154 -5.36 -5.83 -17.04
N ILE A 155 -5.81 -4.61 -16.71
CA ILE A 155 -5.48 -3.39 -17.45
C ILE A 155 -4.01 -3.02 -17.20
N LYS A 156 -3.31 -2.69 -18.30
CA LYS A 156 -1.96 -2.09 -18.22
C LYS A 156 -2.08 -0.61 -17.86
N LYS A 157 -1.32 -0.18 -16.86
CA LYS A 157 -1.27 1.22 -16.43
C LYS A 157 0.18 1.69 -16.36
N THR A 158 0.42 2.90 -16.82
CA THR A 158 1.71 3.57 -16.70
C THR A 158 1.72 4.43 -15.44
N VAL A 159 2.77 4.30 -14.63
CA VAL A 159 2.99 5.06 -13.40
C VAL A 159 4.43 5.58 -13.38
N GLN A 160 4.71 6.63 -12.60
CA GLN A 160 6.06 7.13 -12.44
C GLN A 160 6.94 6.08 -11.75
N SER A 161 8.16 5.86 -12.21
CA SER A 161 9.03 4.81 -11.64
C SER A 161 9.50 5.12 -10.22
N SER A 162 9.37 6.37 -9.78
CA SER A 162 9.61 6.80 -8.39
C SER A 162 8.45 6.48 -7.44
N CYS A 163 7.29 6.05 -7.96
CA CYS A 163 6.20 5.54 -7.13
C CYS A 163 6.67 4.33 -6.33
N ARG A 164 6.23 4.23 -5.08
CA ARG A 164 6.55 3.09 -4.21
C ARG A 164 5.54 1.95 -4.39
N ALA A 165 6.00 0.73 -4.17
CA ALA A 165 5.16 -0.44 -4.05
C ALA A 165 5.70 -1.37 -2.97
N MET A 166 4.83 -2.19 -2.40
CA MET A 166 5.23 -3.27 -1.49
C MET A 166 5.46 -4.54 -2.30
N VAL A 167 6.53 -5.27 -2.02
CA VAL A 167 6.82 -6.55 -2.69
C VAL A 167 5.90 -7.64 -2.13
N GLY A 168 5.26 -8.40 -3.02
CA GLY A 168 4.38 -9.52 -2.67
C GLY A 168 2.91 -9.27 -3.01
N ILE A 169 2.05 -10.17 -2.53
CA ILE A 169 0.60 -10.18 -2.72
C ILE A 169 -0.07 -9.68 -1.43
N ILE A 170 -1.23 -9.01 -1.51
CA ILE A 170 -1.98 -8.67 -0.30
C ILE A 170 -2.49 -9.95 0.38
N ALA A 171 -2.26 -10.08 1.68
CA ALA A 171 -2.67 -11.27 2.41
C ALA A 171 -4.20 -11.43 2.52
N GLY A 172 -4.64 -12.63 2.91
CA GLY A 172 -6.06 -12.97 3.03
C GLY A 172 -6.74 -13.27 1.69
N GLY A 173 -5.96 -13.61 0.65
CA GLY A 173 -6.48 -14.14 -0.60
C GLY A 173 -7.02 -15.56 -0.44
N GLY A 174 -8.06 -15.89 -1.22
CA GLY A 174 -8.75 -17.18 -1.25
C GLY A 174 -9.79 -17.20 -2.34
#